data_AF-A0A2V7VQJ2-F1
#
_entry.id   AF-A0A2V7VQJ2-F1
#
_cell.length_a   1.000
_cell.length_b   1.000
_cell.length_c   1.000
_cell.angle_alpha   90.00
_cell.angle_beta   90.00
_cell.angle_gamma   90.00
#
_symmetry.space_group_name_H-M   'P 1'
#
loop_
_entity.id
_entity.type
_entity.pdbx_description
1 polymer ?
#
loop_
_entity_poly.entity_id
_entity_poly.type
_entity_poly.pdbx_seq_one_letter_code
_entity_poly.pdbx_strand_id
1 'polypeptide(L)'
;MGQGDFTIEYPPLHDLAVSNNRLVSWTHDYLIRTDPEPHRRTFLKSFHREQTPEFCSSCHKVHLDVPVNSYRWFRGFNEYDNWQASGVSGEGARSFYYPAKPQKCADCHMPLVAAHDPAARDGQVHSHRFPAANTALPFVNQDPEQLRVTQAFLRDGQVSVDVFGLVRTAEGAAPAEAKAAGPGEARLASTFAQGEESMSFGSPQAFLSPPAEVVAPLDRVGATVRRGESVRIEVVVRTRKVGHFFPGGTVDAFDVWVELEAVDDRGRVVFHSGSVGEAGTGPVEPGAHFYRSLQLDDHGNPINKRNAWMTRSVAYVRLIPPGAADTVHYRLRVPADCGDRIRLKARVNYRKFSWWNTHWAFAGVRDPAQPQFSLTADHDDGRWIFSGDTSNVSGRIKAVPDIPITDMASAEATLRVAGQGAAVPGDKPVLDPSVRERWNDYGIGLLLQGDIKAAEAAFLKVTQMEPGYADGWVNVARARIQEGNMAAAEDVLRKALAIDPRLAKTHFFLGTALKSLGGYDEALDHLRLAAASYP
;
A
#
# COMPACT_ATOMS: atom_id res chain seq x y z
N MET A 1 1.85 17.56 -17.85
CA MET A 1 1.17 16.31 -18.22
C MET A 1 0.00 16.71 -19.09
N GLY A 2 0.10 16.48 -20.40
CA GLY A 2 -0.87 16.93 -21.38
C GLY A 2 -1.47 15.74 -22.10
N GLN A 3 -2.79 15.73 -22.26
CA GLN A 3 -3.43 15.00 -23.34
C GLN A 3 -3.00 15.72 -24.62
N GLY A 4 -2.24 15.05 -25.48
CA GLY A 4 -1.45 15.62 -26.58
C GLY A 4 -2.19 16.36 -27.69
N ASP A 5 -3.49 16.66 -27.52
CA ASP A 5 -4.34 17.39 -28.47
C ASP A 5 -4.87 18.73 -27.94
N PHE A 6 -4.50 19.13 -26.71
CA PHE A 6 -4.92 20.42 -26.14
C PHE A 6 -3.72 21.25 -25.70
N THR A 7 -3.63 22.47 -26.23
CA THR A 7 -2.80 23.53 -25.64
C THR A 7 -3.57 24.13 -24.48
N ILE A 8 -3.18 23.79 -23.26
CA ILE A 8 -3.64 24.51 -22.06
C ILE A 8 -2.85 25.81 -22.01
N GLU A 9 -3.43 26.88 -22.54
CA GLU A 9 -2.89 28.22 -22.39
C GLU A 9 -3.35 28.82 -21.07
N TYR A 10 -2.50 29.68 -20.49
CA TYR A 10 -2.97 30.54 -19.42
C TYR A 10 -4.14 31.38 -19.97
N PRO A 11 -5.31 31.41 -19.31
CA PRO A 11 -6.35 32.33 -19.71
C PRO A 11 -5.77 33.76 -19.70
N PRO A 12 -6.11 34.60 -20.70
CA PRO A 12 -5.57 35.93 -20.80
C PRO A 12 -5.83 36.68 -19.48
N LEU A 13 -4.75 37.07 -18.83
CA LEU A 13 -4.80 37.86 -17.61
C LEU A 13 -5.35 39.25 -17.96
N HIS A 14 -6.03 39.88 -17.01
CA HIS A 14 -6.54 41.24 -17.17
C HIS A 14 -5.42 42.20 -17.58
N ASP A 15 -5.68 43.15 -18.48
CA ASP A 15 -4.66 44.05 -19.05
C ASP A 15 -3.84 44.82 -17.99
N LEU A 16 -4.46 45.10 -16.84
CA LEU A 16 -3.79 45.73 -15.69
C LEU A 16 -2.74 44.81 -15.04
N ALA A 17 -2.97 43.51 -15.01
CA ALA A 17 -2.09 42.51 -14.42
C ALA A 17 -0.84 42.24 -15.27
N VAL A 18 -0.98 42.32 -16.61
CA VAL A 18 0.12 42.13 -17.58
C VAL A 18 0.71 43.45 -18.07
N SER A 19 0.35 44.57 -17.45
CA SER A 19 0.83 45.89 -17.85
C SER A 19 2.33 46.01 -17.63
N ASN A 20 3.06 46.41 -18.68
CA ASN A 20 4.48 46.78 -18.57
C ASN A 20 4.70 48.08 -17.78
N ASN A 21 3.62 48.82 -17.45
CA ASN A 21 3.70 50.02 -16.63
C ASN A 21 3.74 49.65 -15.14
N ARG A 22 4.89 49.91 -14.50
CA ARG A 22 5.13 49.59 -13.08
C ARG A 22 4.09 50.19 -12.13
N LEU A 23 3.57 51.39 -12.42
CA LEU A 23 2.56 52.03 -11.57
C LEU A 23 1.21 51.33 -11.70
N VAL A 24 0.84 50.90 -12.91
CA VAL A 24 -0.40 50.17 -13.18
C VAL A 24 -0.37 48.80 -12.52
N SER A 25 0.71 48.03 -12.73
CA SER A 25 0.91 46.73 -12.07
C SER A 25 0.93 46.86 -10.54
N TRP A 26 1.62 47.88 -10.00
CA TRP A 26 1.60 48.13 -8.56
C TRP A 26 0.20 48.47 -8.03
N THR A 27 -0.56 49.31 -8.74
CA THR A 27 -1.91 49.71 -8.33
C THR A 27 -2.85 48.51 -8.37
N HIS A 28 -2.77 47.69 -9.43
CA HIS A 28 -3.50 46.43 -9.53
C HIS A 28 -3.23 45.51 -8.34
N ASP A 29 -1.95 45.25 -8.04
CA ASP A 29 -1.56 44.36 -6.94
C ASP A 29 -1.95 44.93 -5.57
N TYR A 30 -1.86 46.24 -5.40
CA TYR A 30 -2.30 46.93 -4.18
C TYR A 30 -3.81 46.79 -3.98
N LEU A 31 -4.61 46.96 -5.05
CA LEU A 31 -6.06 46.78 -5.00
C LEU A 31 -6.44 45.34 -4.66
N ILE A 32 -5.77 44.35 -5.26
CA ILE A 32 -6.00 42.93 -4.91
C ILE A 32 -5.67 42.65 -3.44
N ARG A 33 -4.60 43.23 -2.90
CA ARG A 33 -4.20 43.03 -1.49
C ARG A 33 -5.13 43.73 -0.51
N THR A 34 -5.75 44.84 -0.90
CA THR A 34 -6.64 45.64 -0.04
C THR A 34 -8.08 45.12 -0.09
N ASP A 35 -8.59 44.71 -1.25
CA ASP A 35 -9.87 44.02 -1.42
C ASP A 35 -9.72 42.78 -2.31
N PRO A 36 -9.39 41.61 -1.72
CA PRO A 36 -9.17 40.38 -2.48
C PRO A 36 -10.48 39.73 -2.96
N GLU A 37 -11.66 40.15 -2.50
CA GLU A 37 -12.91 39.42 -2.75
C GLU A 37 -13.30 39.32 -4.24
N PRO A 38 -13.17 40.38 -5.07
CA PRO A 38 -13.42 40.28 -6.52
C PRO A 38 -12.51 39.27 -7.22
N HIS A 39 -11.22 39.24 -6.84
CA HIS A 39 -10.25 38.28 -7.37
C HIS A 39 -10.62 36.86 -6.95
N ARG A 40 -10.96 36.66 -5.66
CA ARG A 40 -11.39 35.37 -5.12
C ARG A 40 -12.64 34.83 -5.81
N ARG A 41 -13.67 35.65 -6.03
CA ARG A 41 -14.92 35.21 -6.71
C ARG A 41 -14.67 34.77 -8.16
N THR A 42 -13.72 35.39 -8.82
CA THR A 42 -13.38 35.07 -10.22
C THR A 42 -12.66 33.73 -10.33
N PHE A 43 -11.61 33.54 -9.52
CA PHE A 43 -10.68 32.41 -9.65
C PHE A 43 -10.96 31.23 -8.70
N LEU A 44 -11.56 31.44 -7.52
CA LEU A 44 -11.84 30.36 -6.57
C LEU A 44 -13.25 29.79 -6.76
N LYS A 45 -13.33 28.65 -7.47
CA LYS A 45 -14.56 27.84 -7.55
C LYS A 45 -14.86 27.12 -6.22
N SER A 46 -16.08 26.60 -6.04
CA SER A 46 -16.48 25.88 -4.81
C SER A 46 -15.52 24.74 -4.46
N PHE A 47 -15.16 23.90 -5.44
CA PHE A 47 -14.26 22.77 -5.24
C PHE A 47 -12.83 23.17 -4.78
N HIS A 48 -12.35 24.36 -5.13
CA HIS A 48 -11.08 24.90 -4.59
C HIS A 48 -11.24 25.38 -3.15
N ARG A 49 -12.40 25.93 -2.78
CA ARG A 49 -12.66 26.47 -1.44
C ARG A 49 -12.97 25.38 -0.42
N GLU A 50 -13.68 24.35 -0.86
CA GLU A 50 -14.13 23.21 -0.05
C GLU A 50 -13.11 22.05 -0.06
N GLN A 51 -12.00 22.23 -0.80
CA GLN A 51 -10.91 21.27 -0.94
C GLN A 51 -11.43 19.87 -1.29
N THR A 52 -12.30 19.82 -2.29
CA THR A 52 -13.03 18.60 -2.59
C THR A 52 -12.10 17.60 -3.28
N PRO A 53 -12.19 16.30 -2.94
CA PRO A 53 -11.33 15.27 -3.53
C PRO A 53 -11.42 15.19 -5.07
N GLU A 54 -12.52 15.63 -5.68
CA GLU A 54 -12.71 15.70 -7.12
C GLU A 54 -11.69 16.59 -7.80
N PHE A 55 -11.24 17.67 -7.13
CA PHE A 55 -10.16 18.52 -7.63
C PHE A 55 -8.88 17.72 -7.85
N CYS A 56 -8.52 16.88 -6.86
CA CYS A 56 -7.36 16.00 -6.95
C CYS A 56 -7.55 14.91 -8.00
N SER A 57 -8.79 14.45 -8.24
CA SER A 57 -9.09 13.36 -9.19
C SER A 57 -8.66 13.68 -10.63
N SER A 58 -8.67 14.96 -11.02
CA SER A 58 -8.23 15.42 -12.36
C SER A 58 -6.82 14.96 -12.75
N CYS A 59 -5.95 14.74 -11.75
CA CYS A 59 -4.58 14.29 -11.94
C CYS A 59 -4.27 12.96 -11.22
N HIS A 60 -5.06 12.61 -10.19
CA HIS A 60 -4.87 11.40 -9.38
C HIS A 60 -5.77 10.21 -9.76
N LYS A 61 -6.44 10.31 -10.91
CA LYS A 61 -7.14 9.21 -11.58
C LYS A 61 -6.66 9.11 -13.02
N VAL A 62 -5.77 8.16 -13.29
CA VAL A 62 -5.03 8.04 -14.54
C VAL A 62 -5.28 6.70 -15.21
N HIS A 63 -5.30 6.71 -16.54
CA HIS A 63 -5.32 5.53 -17.40
C HIS A 63 -4.45 5.78 -18.63
N LEU A 64 -4.10 4.70 -19.32
CA LEU A 64 -3.46 4.73 -20.63
C LEU A 64 -4.46 4.20 -21.64
N ASP A 65 -4.83 5.03 -22.62
CA ASP A 65 -5.71 4.64 -23.72
C ASP A 65 -4.94 4.03 -24.88
N VAL A 66 -5.68 3.39 -25.79
CA VAL A 66 -5.15 2.80 -27.02
C VAL A 66 -4.28 3.79 -27.82
N PRO A 67 -4.62 5.08 -28.00
CA PRO A 67 -3.75 6.02 -28.70
C PRO A 67 -2.39 6.28 -28.01
N VAL A 68 -2.29 6.05 -26.70
CA VAL A 68 -1.06 6.28 -25.92
C VAL A 68 -0.15 5.05 -25.91
N ASN A 69 -0.73 3.84 -25.92
CA ASN A 69 0.02 2.58 -25.73
C ASN A 69 -0.07 1.58 -26.91
N SER A 70 -0.89 1.86 -27.91
CA SER A 70 -1.15 1.02 -29.09
C SER A 70 -1.60 -0.41 -28.76
N TYR A 71 -2.26 -0.62 -27.63
CA TYR A 71 -2.63 -1.95 -27.14
C TYR A 71 -4.08 -2.03 -26.65
N ARG A 72 -4.38 -1.52 -25.46
CA ARG A 72 -5.73 -1.53 -24.86
C ARG A 72 -5.85 -0.44 -23.82
N TRP A 73 -7.09 -0.16 -23.39
CA TRP A 73 -7.30 0.61 -22.17
C TRP A 73 -6.63 -0.09 -20.98
N PHE A 74 -5.79 0.65 -20.27
CA PHE A 74 -5.01 0.13 -19.17
C PHE A 74 -5.12 1.07 -17.96
N ARG A 75 -5.64 0.55 -16.84
CA ARG A 75 -5.80 1.33 -15.61
C ARG A 75 -4.41 1.70 -15.07
N GLY A 76 -4.17 3.00 -14.94
CA GLY A 76 -3.05 3.54 -14.18
C GLY A 76 -3.41 3.68 -12.70
N PHE A 77 -2.73 4.58 -12.00
CA PHE A 77 -3.07 4.85 -10.60
C PHE A 77 -4.40 5.58 -10.49
N ASN A 78 -5.21 5.16 -9.53
CA ASN A 78 -6.56 5.64 -9.33
C ASN A 78 -6.82 5.87 -7.84
N GLU A 79 -6.26 6.95 -7.30
CA GLU A 79 -6.36 7.23 -5.87
C GLU A 79 -7.75 7.68 -5.47
N TYR A 80 -8.45 8.39 -6.34
CA TYR A 80 -9.78 8.93 -6.04
C TYR A 80 -10.79 7.81 -5.78
N ASP A 81 -10.92 6.84 -6.71
CA ASP A 81 -11.91 5.77 -6.52
C ASP A 81 -11.55 4.85 -5.35
N ASN A 82 -10.25 4.67 -5.09
CA ASN A 82 -9.76 3.91 -3.94
C ASN A 82 -10.05 4.62 -2.62
N TRP A 83 -9.86 5.94 -2.58
CA TRP A 83 -10.25 6.79 -1.45
C TRP A 83 -11.75 6.73 -1.23
N GLN A 84 -12.54 6.92 -2.29
CA GLN A 84 -13.99 6.90 -2.21
C GLN A 84 -14.51 5.56 -1.66
N ALA A 85 -13.97 4.44 -2.14
CA ALA A 85 -14.35 3.11 -1.69
C ALA A 85 -13.82 2.73 -0.29
N SER A 86 -13.05 3.61 0.37
CA SER A 86 -12.44 3.35 1.67
C SER A 86 -13.30 3.82 2.84
N GLY A 87 -12.94 3.40 4.05
CA GLY A 87 -13.55 3.91 5.27
C GLY A 87 -13.09 5.34 5.56
N VAL A 88 -12.00 5.80 4.94
CA VAL A 88 -11.45 7.13 5.12
C VAL A 88 -12.33 8.20 4.48
N SER A 89 -12.95 7.92 3.32
CA SER A 89 -13.96 8.83 2.74
C SER A 89 -15.25 8.89 3.55
N GLY A 90 -15.52 7.86 4.37
CA GLY A 90 -16.82 7.66 4.99
C GLY A 90 -17.89 7.09 4.06
N GLU A 91 -17.55 6.76 2.82
CA GLU A 91 -18.47 6.25 1.78
C GLU A 91 -18.27 4.74 1.52
N GLY A 92 -17.15 4.15 1.94
CA GLY A 92 -16.87 2.74 1.71
C GLY A 92 -17.61 1.80 2.67
N ALA A 93 -18.52 0.96 2.17
CA ALA A 93 -19.26 -0.01 3.01
C ALA A 93 -18.48 -1.28 3.41
N ARG A 94 -17.30 -1.51 2.81
CA ARG A 94 -16.56 -2.80 2.88
C ARG A 94 -15.23 -2.71 3.63
N SER A 95 -14.93 -1.56 4.22
CA SER A 95 -13.65 -1.35 4.86
C SER A 95 -13.54 -2.11 6.18
N PHE A 96 -12.34 -2.64 6.45
CA PHE A 96 -12.10 -3.31 7.73
C PHE A 96 -12.11 -2.30 8.88
N TYR A 97 -11.51 -1.12 8.67
CA TYR A 97 -11.41 -0.05 9.64
C TYR A 97 -11.93 1.29 9.09
N TYR A 98 -12.43 2.13 10.00
CA TYR A 98 -12.88 3.50 9.73
C TYR A 98 -12.18 4.45 10.70
N PRO A 99 -11.67 5.61 10.24
CA PRO A 99 -11.26 6.67 11.15
C PRO A 99 -12.46 7.22 11.92
N ALA A 100 -12.21 7.89 13.05
CA ALA A 100 -13.27 8.48 13.86
C ALA A 100 -14.08 9.55 13.10
N LYS A 101 -13.47 10.18 12.09
CA LYS A 101 -14.13 11.11 11.17
C LYS A 101 -13.66 10.84 9.75
N PRO A 102 -14.55 10.94 8.75
CA PRO A 102 -14.16 10.97 7.36
C PRO A 102 -13.11 12.06 7.09
N GLN A 103 -12.22 11.79 6.16
CA GLN A 103 -11.12 12.68 5.76
C GLN A 103 -11.05 12.78 4.23
N LYS A 104 -10.65 13.96 3.76
CA LYS A 104 -10.39 14.29 2.36
C LYS A 104 -8.89 14.24 2.06
N CYS A 105 -8.53 14.33 0.78
CA CYS A 105 -7.12 14.37 0.35
C CYS A 105 -6.33 15.49 1.04
N ALA A 106 -6.94 16.68 1.17
CA ALA A 106 -6.30 17.86 1.75
C ALA A 106 -6.03 17.74 3.26
N ASP A 107 -6.79 16.93 4.00
CA ASP A 107 -6.59 16.75 5.44
C ASP A 107 -5.23 16.09 5.75
N CYS A 108 -4.74 15.24 4.83
CA CYS A 108 -3.44 14.57 4.95
C CYS A 108 -2.35 15.25 4.12
N HIS A 109 -2.66 15.65 2.88
CA HIS A 109 -1.66 16.17 1.93
C HIS A 109 -1.56 17.68 1.88
N MET A 110 -2.46 18.42 2.55
CA MET A 110 -2.38 19.88 2.67
C MET A 110 -2.68 20.29 4.11
N PRO A 111 -1.93 19.79 5.11
CA PRO A 111 -2.27 20.01 6.51
C PRO A 111 -2.32 21.50 6.85
N LEU A 112 -3.20 21.88 7.76
CA LEU A 112 -3.26 23.25 8.28
C LEU A 112 -1.97 23.58 9.03
N VAL A 113 -1.38 24.71 8.68
CA VAL A 113 -0.17 25.25 9.32
C VAL A 113 -0.42 26.69 9.74
N ALA A 114 0.22 27.11 10.83
CA ALA A 114 0.12 28.49 11.28
C ALA A 114 0.64 29.46 10.20
N ALA A 115 -0.12 30.51 9.94
CA ALA A 115 0.20 31.52 8.94
C ALA A 115 -0.33 32.88 9.38
N HIS A 116 0.41 33.92 8.99
CA HIS A 116 0.09 35.32 9.29
C HIS A 116 -0.19 36.12 8.01
N ASP A 117 -0.27 35.45 6.86
CA ASP A 117 -0.56 36.10 5.58
C ASP A 117 -2.07 36.32 5.40
N PRO A 118 -2.50 37.22 4.50
CA PRO A 118 -3.91 37.55 4.31
C PRO A 118 -4.83 36.38 3.89
N ALA A 119 -4.28 35.26 3.43
CA ALA A 119 -5.05 34.06 3.12
C ALA A 119 -5.33 33.19 4.35
N ALA A 120 -4.68 33.46 5.50
CA ALA A 120 -4.88 32.73 6.74
C ALA A 120 -6.30 32.94 7.29
N ARG A 121 -6.96 31.85 7.68
CA ARG A 121 -8.23 31.85 8.41
C ARG A 121 -7.97 31.31 9.79
N ASP A 122 -8.40 32.04 10.82
CA ASP A 122 -8.14 31.70 12.22
C ASP A 122 -6.64 31.46 12.50
N GLY A 123 -5.77 32.21 11.83
CA GLY A 123 -4.31 32.11 11.95
C GLY A 123 -3.69 30.89 11.27
N GLN A 124 -4.42 30.19 10.40
CA GLN A 124 -3.95 28.99 9.71
C GLN A 124 -4.21 29.01 8.20
N VAL A 125 -3.38 28.30 7.44
CA VAL A 125 -3.56 28.05 6.01
C VAL A 125 -3.26 26.59 5.69
N HIS A 126 -3.89 26.04 4.66
CA HIS A 126 -3.50 24.75 4.12
C HIS A 126 -2.09 24.82 3.52
N SER A 127 -1.21 23.94 3.98
CA SER A 127 0.16 23.85 3.47
C SER A 127 0.17 23.38 2.01
N HIS A 128 0.86 24.13 1.16
CA HIS A 128 1.08 23.76 -0.25
C HIS A 128 2.42 23.03 -0.45
N ARG A 129 2.98 22.45 0.63
CA ARG A 129 4.18 21.60 0.54
C ARG A 129 3.86 20.20 0.00
N PHE A 130 2.60 19.80 0.00
CA PHE A 130 2.15 18.48 -0.45
C PHE A 130 3.00 17.32 0.11
N PRO A 131 3.16 17.19 1.44
CA PRO A 131 3.87 16.06 2.02
C PRO A 131 3.24 14.75 1.53
N ALA A 132 4.08 13.93 0.90
CA ALA A 132 3.70 12.66 0.31
C ALA A 132 4.95 11.77 0.25
N ALA A 133 5.11 10.98 -0.80
CA ALA A 133 6.19 10.00 -0.88
C ALA A 133 7.38 10.43 -1.77
N ASN A 134 7.45 11.68 -2.25
CA ASN A 134 8.54 12.09 -3.16
C ASN A 134 9.77 12.62 -2.42
N THR A 135 10.64 11.72 -1.96
CA THR A 135 11.93 12.09 -1.35
C THR A 135 13.01 12.42 -2.38
N ALA A 136 12.88 11.94 -3.62
CA ALA A 136 13.91 12.09 -4.64
C ALA A 136 14.08 13.54 -5.09
N LEU A 137 12.98 14.24 -5.43
CA LEU A 137 13.05 15.63 -5.91
C LEU A 137 13.68 16.61 -4.91
N PRO A 138 13.26 16.67 -3.64
CA PRO A 138 13.92 17.56 -2.69
C PRO A 138 15.37 17.16 -2.43
N PHE A 139 15.71 15.87 -2.47
CA PHE A 139 17.09 15.40 -2.34
C PHE A 139 17.99 15.87 -3.49
N VAL A 140 17.63 15.61 -4.74
CA VAL A 140 18.45 15.97 -5.92
C VAL A 140 18.56 17.48 -6.14
N ASN A 141 17.60 18.25 -5.60
CA ASN A 141 17.60 19.70 -5.63
C ASN A 141 18.20 20.35 -4.38
N GLN A 142 18.70 19.56 -3.41
CA GLN A 142 19.27 20.05 -2.16
C GLN A 142 18.31 20.96 -1.37
N ASP A 143 17.06 20.53 -1.24
CA ASP A 143 16.04 21.13 -0.38
C ASP A 143 15.88 20.30 0.91
N PRO A 144 16.70 20.57 1.94
CA PRO A 144 16.70 19.77 3.17
C PRO A 144 15.39 19.90 3.95
N GLU A 145 14.70 21.04 3.85
CA GLU A 145 13.47 21.27 4.60
C GLU A 145 12.31 20.46 4.01
N GLN A 146 12.12 20.50 2.69
CA GLN A 146 11.09 19.69 2.05
C GLN A 146 11.40 18.18 2.18
N LEU A 147 12.68 17.78 2.13
CA LEU A 147 13.07 16.39 2.37
C LEU A 147 12.69 15.96 3.80
N ARG A 148 13.02 16.77 4.81
CA ARG A 148 12.67 16.51 6.21
C ARG A 148 11.17 16.39 6.41
N VAL A 149 10.38 17.31 5.86
CA VAL A 149 8.90 17.27 5.92
C VAL A 149 8.35 16.00 5.28
N THR A 150 8.87 15.61 4.11
CA THR A 150 8.45 14.40 3.39
C THR A 150 8.78 13.13 4.18
N GLN A 151 10.00 13.03 4.72
CA GLN A 151 10.40 11.87 5.53
C GLN A 151 9.66 11.79 6.87
N ALA A 152 9.35 12.94 7.48
CA ALA A 152 8.52 12.99 8.68
C ALA A 152 7.11 12.47 8.40
N PHE A 153 6.50 12.87 7.26
CA PHE A 153 5.20 12.36 6.83
C PHE A 153 5.20 10.84 6.64
N LEU A 154 6.21 10.28 5.97
CA LEU A 154 6.34 8.83 5.74
C LEU A 154 6.50 8.04 7.05
N ARG A 155 7.09 8.64 8.09
CA ARG A 155 7.31 8.04 9.42
C ARG A 155 6.16 8.27 10.40
N ASP A 156 5.15 9.06 10.04
CA ASP A 156 4.01 9.40 10.92
C ASP A 156 2.97 8.27 11.02
N GLY A 157 3.41 7.01 11.08
CA GLY A 157 2.54 5.85 11.25
C GLY A 157 1.57 5.65 10.08
N GLN A 158 1.97 6.01 8.85
CA GLN A 158 1.19 5.72 7.65
C GLN A 158 0.93 4.22 7.53
N VAL A 159 1.97 3.44 7.83
CA VAL A 159 1.93 1.99 7.99
C VAL A 159 2.50 1.58 9.34
N SER A 160 2.11 0.42 9.82
CA SER A 160 2.79 -0.29 10.91
C SER A 160 3.28 -1.64 10.42
N VAL A 161 4.34 -2.16 11.05
CA VAL A 161 4.83 -3.53 10.85
C VAL A 161 4.85 -4.24 12.20
N ASP A 162 4.61 -5.54 12.18
CA ASP A 162 4.62 -6.40 13.35
C ASP A 162 5.35 -7.71 13.01
N VAL A 163 6.33 -8.10 13.81
CA VAL A 163 6.91 -9.45 13.76
C VAL A 163 5.96 -10.37 14.54
N PHE A 164 4.83 -10.66 13.91
CA PHE A 164 3.63 -11.15 14.56
C PHE A 164 3.81 -12.55 15.14
N GLY A 165 4.19 -13.53 14.34
CA GLY A 165 4.00 -14.93 14.70
C GLY A 165 5.07 -15.89 14.19
N LEU A 166 5.08 -17.08 14.77
CA LEU A 166 5.90 -18.20 14.34
C LEU A 166 5.03 -19.42 14.06
N VAL A 167 5.24 -20.03 12.90
CA VAL A 167 4.63 -21.30 12.49
C VAL A 167 5.73 -22.34 12.35
N ARG A 168 5.53 -23.50 12.98
CA ARG A 168 6.48 -24.62 12.86
C ARG A 168 6.19 -25.38 11.57
N THR A 169 7.18 -25.45 10.69
CA THR A 169 7.10 -26.20 9.43
C THR A 169 7.78 -27.55 9.59
N ALA A 170 7.12 -28.65 9.24
CA ALA A 170 7.79 -29.95 9.20
C ALA A 170 8.86 -29.94 8.09
N GLU A 171 10.08 -30.38 8.40
CA GLU A 171 11.15 -30.50 7.40
C GLU A 171 10.73 -31.49 6.30
N GLY A 172 10.84 -31.06 5.03
CA GLY A 172 10.49 -31.90 3.89
C GLY A 172 8.99 -32.10 3.66
N ALA A 173 8.11 -31.46 4.42
CA ALA A 173 6.69 -31.47 4.11
C ALA A 173 6.45 -30.76 2.78
N ALA A 174 5.84 -31.48 1.83
CA ALA A 174 5.25 -30.85 0.66
C ALA A 174 4.28 -29.75 1.13
N PRO A 175 4.13 -28.64 0.39
CA PRO A 175 3.04 -27.71 0.65
C PRO A 175 1.74 -28.51 0.78
N ALA A 176 0.97 -28.27 1.84
CA ALA A 176 -0.34 -28.91 1.99
C ALA A 176 -1.12 -28.74 0.67
N GLU A 177 -1.76 -29.82 0.18
CA GLU A 177 -2.51 -29.78 -1.07
C GLU A 177 -3.59 -28.69 -0.98
N ALA A 178 -3.27 -27.53 -1.57
CA ALA A 178 -4.15 -26.39 -1.66
C ALA A 178 -5.22 -26.68 -2.72
N LYS A 179 -6.46 -26.91 -2.30
CA LYS A 179 -7.59 -27.00 -3.24
C LYS A 179 -8.05 -25.60 -3.61
N ALA A 180 -8.13 -25.30 -4.91
CA ALA A 180 -8.70 -24.05 -5.39
C ALA A 180 -10.19 -23.94 -4.98
N ALA A 181 -10.60 -22.79 -4.47
CA ALA A 181 -11.96 -22.51 -3.98
C ALA A 181 -12.99 -22.25 -5.11
N GLY A 182 -12.95 -23.02 -6.21
CA GLY A 182 -13.83 -22.87 -7.38
C GLY A 182 -13.14 -22.19 -8.58
N PRO A 183 -13.80 -22.12 -9.75
CA PRO A 183 -13.22 -21.54 -10.97
C PRO A 183 -12.90 -20.06 -10.75
N GLY A 184 -11.64 -19.67 -10.91
CA GLY A 184 -11.23 -18.27 -10.78
C GLY A 184 -11.85 -17.43 -11.88
N GLU A 185 -12.50 -16.33 -11.51
CA GLU A 185 -13.00 -15.35 -12.47
C GLU A 185 -11.81 -14.66 -13.16
N ALA A 186 -11.90 -14.45 -14.48
CA ALA A 186 -10.84 -13.80 -15.25
C ALA A 186 -10.71 -12.33 -14.78
N ARG A 187 -9.63 -12.01 -14.08
CA ARG A 187 -9.39 -10.65 -13.59
C ARG A 187 -8.71 -9.81 -14.65
N LEU A 188 -9.03 -8.52 -14.66
CA LEU A 188 -8.28 -7.55 -15.44
C LEU A 188 -6.83 -7.52 -14.94
N ALA A 189 -5.87 -7.86 -15.80
CA ALA A 189 -4.44 -7.64 -15.56
C ALA A 189 -4.17 -6.12 -15.60
N SER A 190 -4.48 -5.44 -14.49
CA SER A 190 -4.33 -3.99 -14.30
C SER A 190 -3.41 -3.70 -13.11
N THR A 191 -3.03 -2.43 -12.92
CA THR A 191 -2.07 -2.05 -11.86
C THR A 191 -2.71 -1.73 -10.51
N PHE A 192 -4.02 -1.46 -10.48
CA PHE A 192 -4.81 -1.19 -9.27
C PHE A 192 -6.17 -1.84 -9.37
N ALA A 193 -6.63 -2.47 -8.29
CA ALA A 193 -8.02 -2.91 -8.21
C ALA A 193 -8.94 -1.73 -7.90
N GLN A 194 -10.18 -1.88 -8.34
CA GLN A 194 -11.29 -1.01 -7.95
C GLN A 194 -12.49 -1.84 -7.52
N GLY A 195 -13.27 -1.34 -6.56
CA GLY A 195 -14.55 -1.94 -6.23
C GLY A 195 -14.38 -3.34 -5.66
N GLU A 196 -15.06 -4.34 -6.22
CA GLU A 196 -15.03 -5.75 -5.78
C GLU A 196 -13.71 -6.45 -6.06
N GLU A 197 -12.95 -5.98 -7.06
CA GLU A 197 -11.62 -6.51 -7.38
C GLU A 197 -10.66 -6.39 -6.18
N SER A 198 -10.82 -5.34 -5.36
CA SER A 198 -9.90 -5.00 -4.27
C SER A 198 -9.81 -6.07 -3.18
N MET A 199 -10.83 -6.91 -3.01
CA MET A 199 -10.84 -7.95 -1.98
C MET A 199 -9.97 -9.17 -2.32
N SER A 200 -9.62 -9.34 -3.60
CA SER A 200 -8.78 -10.45 -4.05
C SER A 200 -7.63 -10.00 -4.95
N PHE A 201 -7.36 -8.69 -5.03
CA PHE A 201 -6.43 -8.14 -6.02
C PHE A 201 -4.99 -8.59 -5.77
N GLY A 202 -4.32 -9.09 -6.81
CA GLY A 202 -2.96 -9.61 -6.69
C GLY A 202 -2.85 -10.99 -5.99
N SER A 203 -3.94 -11.51 -5.43
CA SER A 203 -4.00 -12.86 -4.85
C SER A 203 -4.03 -13.94 -5.94
N PRO A 204 -3.31 -15.07 -5.76
CA PRO A 204 -3.61 -16.31 -6.46
C PRO A 204 -5.08 -16.72 -6.26
N GLN A 205 -5.55 -17.68 -7.04
CA GLN A 205 -6.85 -18.33 -6.82
C GLN A 205 -6.95 -18.77 -5.35
N ALA A 206 -8.04 -18.42 -4.68
CA ALA A 206 -8.16 -18.69 -3.25
C ALA A 206 -8.04 -20.18 -2.98
N PHE A 207 -7.37 -20.54 -1.89
CA PHE A 207 -7.05 -21.93 -1.58
C PHE A 207 -7.53 -22.33 -0.19
N LEU A 208 -7.93 -23.60 -0.11
CA LEU A 208 -8.39 -24.23 1.12
C LEU A 208 -7.28 -25.15 1.63
N SER A 209 -6.51 -24.64 2.58
CA SER A 209 -5.50 -25.39 3.32
C SER A 209 -5.88 -25.44 4.80
N PRO A 210 -5.60 -26.53 5.53
CA PRO A 210 -5.78 -26.55 6.97
C PRO A 210 -4.99 -25.41 7.63
N PRO A 211 -5.60 -24.65 8.56
CA PRO A 211 -4.90 -23.55 9.22
C PRO A 211 -3.72 -24.10 10.03
N ALA A 212 -2.55 -23.51 9.84
CA ALA A 212 -1.38 -23.84 10.65
C ALA A 212 -1.52 -23.28 12.07
N GLU A 213 -0.93 -23.96 13.06
CA GLU A 213 -0.84 -23.43 14.41
C GLU A 213 0.21 -22.31 14.47
N VAL A 214 -0.22 -21.12 14.91
CA VAL A 214 0.61 -19.92 14.99
C VAL A 214 0.87 -19.58 16.45
N VAL A 215 2.14 -19.50 16.82
CA VAL A 215 2.62 -18.98 18.10
C VAL A 215 2.76 -17.47 17.97
N ALA A 216 1.86 -16.72 18.61
CA ALA A 216 1.78 -15.27 18.47
C ALA A 216 1.06 -14.60 19.65
N PRO A 217 1.27 -13.29 19.88
CA PRO A 217 2.29 -12.47 19.22
C PRO A 217 3.69 -12.63 19.83
N LEU A 218 4.76 -12.60 19.01
CA LEU A 218 6.13 -13.00 19.41
C LEU A 218 6.80 -12.14 20.50
N ASP A 219 6.37 -10.91 20.69
CA ASP A 219 6.79 -10.03 21.80
C ASP A 219 6.06 -10.34 23.12
N ARG A 220 4.97 -11.11 23.06
CA ARG A 220 4.14 -11.50 24.22
C ARG A 220 4.32 -12.95 24.62
N VAL A 221 4.71 -13.81 23.68
CA VAL A 221 5.04 -15.21 23.93
C VAL A 221 6.55 -15.40 23.99
N GLY A 222 7.04 -16.22 24.91
CA GLY A 222 8.45 -16.60 25.00
C GLY A 222 8.85 -17.64 23.95
N ALA A 223 8.54 -17.38 22.67
CA ALA A 223 8.65 -18.35 21.59
C ALA A 223 10.05 -18.97 21.54
N THR A 224 10.08 -20.31 21.59
CA THR A 224 11.34 -21.07 21.54
C THR A 224 11.44 -21.84 20.23
N VAL A 225 12.63 -21.79 19.62
CA VAL A 225 13.04 -22.56 18.44
C VAL A 225 14.21 -23.48 18.76
N ARG A 226 14.48 -24.48 17.93
CA ARG A 226 15.59 -25.43 18.07
C ARG A 226 16.70 -25.14 17.08
N ARG A 227 17.94 -25.37 17.51
CA ARG A 227 19.08 -25.49 16.58
C ARG A 227 18.81 -26.54 15.52
N GLY A 228 18.99 -26.17 14.26
CA GLY A 228 18.80 -27.03 13.10
C GLY A 228 17.39 -27.06 12.53
N GLU A 229 16.36 -26.58 13.24
CA GLU A 229 14.99 -26.62 12.72
C GLU A 229 14.69 -25.48 11.74
N SER A 230 13.65 -25.66 10.92
CA SER A 230 13.10 -24.62 10.06
C SER A 230 11.73 -24.15 10.56
N VAL A 231 11.55 -22.84 10.64
CA VAL A 231 10.30 -22.20 11.05
C VAL A 231 9.90 -21.13 10.05
N ARG A 232 8.60 -20.83 9.99
CA ARG A 232 8.06 -19.70 9.23
C ARG A 232 7.76 -18.55 10.18
N ILE A 233 8.32 -17.39 9.90
CA ILE A 233 8.06 -16.13 10.59
C ILE A 233 6.99 -15.38 9.82
N GLU A 234 5.96 -14.96 10.54
CA GLU A 234 4.82 -14.18 10.05
C GLU A 234 5.07 -12.70 10.38
N VAL A 235 5.23 -11.87 9.35
CA VAL A 235 5.38 -10.42 9.50
C VAL A 235 4.14 -9.72 8.93
N VAL A 236 3.42 -8.96 9.74
CA VAL A 236 2.19 -8.28 9.32
C VAL A 236 2.49 -6.82 9.06
N VAL A 237 2.13 -6.31 7.87
CA VAL A 237 2.20 -4.89 7.53
C VAL A 237 0.78 -4.35 7.38
N ARG A 238 0.45 -3.24 8.05
CA ARG A 238 -0.89 -2.63 8.04
C ARG A 238 -0.85 -1.18 7.60
N THR A 239 -1.81 -0.79 6.78
CA THR A 239 -2.13 0.62 6.50
C THR A 239 -2.98 1.21 7.63
N ARG A 240 -2.57 2.37 8.17
CA ARG A 240 -3.30 3.04 9.28
C ARG A 240 -3.87 4.39 8.86
N LYS A 241 -3.05 5.26 8.29
CA LYS A 241 -3.44 6.63 7.88
C LYS A 241 -3.48 6.82 6.36
N VAL A 242 -3.68 5.74 5.61
CA VAL A 242 -3.71 5.75 4.14
C VAL A 242 -5.15 5.56 3.67
N GLY A 243 -5.67 6.52 2.90
CA GLY A 243 -7.02 6.48 2.33
C GLY A 243 -7.12 5.72 1.01
N HIS A 244 -6.01 5.37 0.39
CA HIS A 244 -5.94 4.64 -0.87
C HIS A 244 -5.02 3.41 -0.74
N PHE A 245 -4.72 2.72 -1.84
CA PHE A 245 -3.76 1.62 -1.78
C PHE A 245 -2.38 2.11 -1.36
N PHE A 246 -1.70 1.32 -0.54
CA PHE A 246 -0.32 1.53 -0.16
C PHE A 246 0.59 0.52 -0.88
N PRO A 247 1.71 1.00 -1.46
CA PRO A 247 1.97 2.38 -1.83
C PRO A 247 0.98 2.87 -2.91
N GLY A 248 0.82 4.20 -3.03
CA GLY A 248 -0.01 4.83 -4.06
C GLY A 248 0.84 5.46 -5.18
N GLY A 249 0.18 5.89 -6.25
CA GLY A 249 0.76 6.56 -7.41
C GLY A 249 1.42 5.57 -8.36
N THR A 250 2.60 5.90 -8.86
CA THR A 250 3.30 5.10 -9.87
C THR A 250 4.04 3.92 -9.24
N VAL A 251 3.29 2.92 -8.78
CA VAL A 251 3.80 1.76 -8.02
C VAL A 251 4.72 0.81 -8.80
N ASP A 252 4.93 1.10 -10.08
CA ASP A 252 5.95 0.51 -10.94
C ASP A 252 7.34 1.16 -10.78
N ALA A 253 7.38 2.36 -10.22
CA ALA A 253 8.52 3.25 -10.36
C ALA A 253 9.44 3.32 -9.16
N PHE A 254 9.06 2.84 -7.98
CA PHE A 254 9.80 3.04 -6.72
C PHE A 254 10.00 1.75 -5.94
N ASP A 255 10.98 1.75 -5.02
CA ASP A 255 11.27 0.60 -4.18
C ASP A 255 10.55 0.77 -2.83
N VAL A 256 9.54 -0.06 -2.58
CA VAL A 256 8.94 -0.25 -1.25
C VAL A 256 9.02 -1.72 -0.92
N TRP A 257 9.64 -2.08 0.19
CA TRP A 257 9.85 -3.48 0.53
C TRP A 257 9.85 -3.71 2.04
N VAL A 258 9.59 -4.96 2.41
CA VAL A 258 9.76 -5.45 3.78
C VAL A 258 11.12 -6.11 3.87
N GLU A 259 11.95 -5.59 4.77
CA GLU A 259 13.21 -6.19 5.17
C GLU A 259 13.02 -6.96 6.47
N LEU A 260 13.55 -8.17 6.55
CA LEU A 260 13.62 -8.96 7.79
C LEU A 260 15.06 -9.38 8.03
N GLU A 261 15.61 -8.97 9.15
CA GLU A 261 16.94 -9.35 9.63
C GLU A 261 16.79 -10.20 10.90
N ALA A 262 17.54 -11.30 10.99
CA ALA A 262 17.65 -12.13 12.19
C ALA A 262 19.11 -12.20 12.62
N VAL A 263 19.40 -11.75 13.84
CA VAL A 263 20.75 -11.72 14.42
C VAL A 263 20.77 -12.55 15.68
N ASP A 264 21.71 -13.49 15.80
CA ASP A 264 21.90 -14.24 17.05
C ASP A 264 22.58 -13.38 18.13
N ASP A 265 22.54 -13.82 19.39
CA ASP A 265 23.17 -13.11 20.51
C ASP A 265 24.71 -13.06 20.46
N ARG A 266 25.33 -13.71 19.48
CA ARG A 266 26.77 -13.58 19.16
C ARG A 266 27.04 -12.51 18.11
N GLY A 267 26.01 -11.80 17.65
CA GLY A 267 26.11 -10.75 16.64
C GLY A 267 26.17 -11.27 15.21
N ARG A 268 25.92 -12.56 14.97
CA ARG A 268 25.93 -13.13 13.61
C ARG A 268 24.55 -13.00 12.98
N VAL A 269 24.50 -12.45 11.77
CA VAL A 269 23.30 -12.47 10.92
C VAL A 269 23.04 -13.91 10.48
N VAL A 270 21.94 -14.50 10.96
CA VAL A 270 21.54 -15.88 10.63
C VAL A 270 20.49 -15.94 9.52
N PHE A 271 19.83 -14.81 9.23
CA PHE A 271 18.92 -14.64 8.11
C PHE A 271 18.82 -13.16 7.76
N HIS A 272 18.77 -12.83 6.47
CA HIS A 272 18.51 -11.48 5.99
C HIS A 272 17.76 -11.58 4.67
N SER A 273 16.60 -10.93 4.59
CA SER A 273 15.88 -10.71 3.35
C SER A 273 15.59 -9.23 3.17
N GLY A 274 15.76 -8.71 1.96
CA GLY A 274 15.56 -7.30 1.66
C GLY A 274 16.77 -6.43 1.97
N SER A 275 17.97 -7.02 1.98
CA SER A 275 19.21 -6.26 2.12
C SER A 275 19.42 -5.33 0.93
N VAL A 276 20.09 -4.21 1.21
CA VAL A 276 20.69 -3.33 0.20
C VAL A 276 22.21 -3.50 0.31
N GLY A 277 22.97 -3.10 -0.72
CA GLY A 277 24.42 -3.31 -0.78
C GLY A 277 25.17 -2.87 0.50
N GLU A 278 26.42 -3.34 0.67
CA GLU A 278 27.18 -3.25 1.94
C GLU A 278 27.24 -1.86 2.59
N ALA A 279 27.15 -0.78 1.80
CA ALA A 279 27.15 0.61 2.27
C ALA A 279 25.76 1.16 2.66
N GLY A 280 24.70 0.34 2.65
CA GLY A 280 23.32 0.80 2.83
C GLY A 280 22.73 1.48 1.59
N THR A 281 23.45 1.44 0.46
CA THR A 281 23.04 1.96 -0.85
C THR A 281 23.09 0.84 -1.89
N GLY A 282 22.45 1.04 -3.04
CA GLY A 282 22.42 0.01 -4.09
C GLY A 282 21.04 -0.61 -4.37
N PRO A 283 20.98 -1.60 -5.27
CA PRO A 283 19.75 -2.34 -5.54
C PRO A 283 19.31 -3.12 -4.29
N VAL A 284 18.00 -3.23 -4.10
CA VAL A 284 17.44 -4.13 -3.10
C VAL A 284 17.57 -5.56 -3.61
N GLU A 285 17.85 -6.50 -2.71
CA GLU A 285 17.85 -7.94 -3.00
C GLU A 285 16.63 -8.34 -3.87
N PRO A 286 16.82 -8.99 -5.03
CA PRO A 286 15.72 -9.32 -5.94
C PRO A 286 14.62 -10.19 -5.33
N GLY A 287 14.96 -11.02 -4.34
CA GLY A 287 14.05 -11.91 -3.62
C GLY A 287 13.23 -11.24 -2.50
N ALA A 288 13.44 -9.96 -2.25
CA ALA A 288 12.73 -9.22 -1.20
C ALA A 288 11.21 -9.16 -1.45
N HIS A 289 10.44 -8.98 -0.38
CA HIS A 289 9.00 -8.74 -0.50
C HIS A 289 8.73 -7.29 -0.87
N PHE A 290 8.54 -7.03 -2.17
CA PHE A 290 8.22 -5.69 -2.68
C PHE A 290 6.71 -5.43 -2.70
N TYR A 291 6.33 -4.21 -2.33
CA TYR A 291 5.02 -3.63 -2.62
C TYR A 291 5.09 -2.82 -3.92
N ARG A 292 4.71 -3.44 -5.04
CA ARG A 292 4.79 -2.85 -6.39
C ARG A 292 3.85 -3.53 -7.37
N SER A 293 3.71 -2.91 -8.54
CA SER A 293 3.17 -3.56 -9.75
C SER A 293 4.32 -3.90 -10.70
N LEU A 294 4.58 -5.19 -10.92
CA LEU A 294 5.59 -5.64 -11.88
C LEU A 294 4.96 -5.76 -13.27
N GLN A 295 5.15 -4.74 -14.10
CA GLN A 295 4.67 -4.67 -15.47
C GLN A 295 5.73 -5.23 -16.43
N LEU A 296 5.28 -5.91 -17.49
CA LEU A 296 6.11 -6.52 -18.52
C LEU A 296 5.72 -5.99 -19.91
N ASP A 297 6.72 -5.85 -20.78
CA ASP A 297 6.53 -5.57 -22.20
C ASP A 297 6.19 -6.85 -23.00
N ASP A 298 6.07 -6.75 -24.33
CA ASP A 298 5.69 -7.89 -25.19
C ASP A 298 6.65 -9.09 -25.11
N HIS A 299 7.94 -8.81 -24.90
CA HIS A 299 8.98 -9.83 -24.80
C HIS A 299 9.21 -10.29 -23.35
N GLY A 300 8.42 -9.80 -22.39
CA GLY A 300 8.54 -10.17 -20.98
C GLY A 300 9.61 -9.38 -20.22
N ASN A 301 10.16 -8.29 -20.79
CA ASN A 301 11.09 -7.44 -20.07
C ASN A 301 10.35 -6.56 -19.04
N PRO A 302 10.93 -6.32 -17.85
CA PRO A 302 10.34 -5.41 -16.87
C PRO A 302 10.25 -3.97 -17.37
N ILE A 303 9.09 -3.33 -17.15
CA ILE A 303 8.92 -1.89 -17.34
C ILE A 303 9.62 -1.15 -16.19
N ASN A 304 10.84 -0.70 -16.44
CA ASN A 304 11.75 -0.09 -15.43
C ASN A 304 12.27 1.30 -15.84
N LYS A 305 11.90 1.81 -17.02
CA LYS A 305 12.34 3.11 -17.58
C LYS A 305 11.26 4.19 -17.52
N ARG A 306 10.18 3.95 -16.76
CA ARG A 306 8.92 4.75 -16.82
C ARG A 306 8.24 4.72 -18.20
N ASN A 307 8.52 3.68 -18.99
CA ASN A 307 7.98 3.41 -20.31
C ASN A 307 6.63 2.66 -20.24
N ALA A 308 5.68 3.15 -19.43
CA ALA A 308 4.43 2.43 -19.15
C ALA A 308 3.58 2.14 -20.41
N TRP A 309 3.76 2.91 -21.49
CA TRP A 309 3.11 2.67 -22.79
C TRP A 309 3.50 1.33 -23.45
N MET A 310 4.66 0.76 -23.09
CA MET A 310 5.10 -0.55 -23.59
C MET A 310 4.47 -1.73 -22.83
N THR A 311 3.70 -1.49 -21.77
CA THR A 311 3.14 -2.57 -20.95
C THR A 311 2.20 -3.45 -21.78
N ARG A 312 2.42 -4.76 -21.75
CA ARG A 312 1.54 -5.79 -22.33
C ARG A 312 0.97 -6.73 -21.29
N SER A 313 1.70 -6.98 -20.21
CA SER A 313 1.23 -7.83 -19.12
C SER A 313 1.62 -7.28 -17.74
N VAL A 314 0.95 -7.78 -16.70
CA VAL A 314 1.27 -7.51 -15.30
C VAL A 314 1.59 -8.85 -14.65
N ALA A 315 2.85 -9.05 -14.26
CA ALA A 315 3.31 -10.30 -13.67
C ALA A 315 2.70 -10.52 -12.26
N TYR A 316 2.68 -9.46 -11.45
CA TYR A 316 1.96 -9.42 -10.18
C TYR A 316 1.71 -7.98 -9.75
N VAL A 317 0.75 -7.82 -8.84
CA VAL A 317 0.57 -6.59 -8.06
C VAL A 317 0.51 -6.95 -6.59
N ARG A 318 1.30 -6.25 -5.77
CA ARG A 318 1.28 -6.38 -4.31
C ARG A 318 1.13 -5.00 -3.70
N LEU A 319 -0.08 -4.66 -3.28
CA LEU A 319 -0.43 -3.40 -2.63
C LEU A 319 -1.38 -3.70 -1.48
N ILE A 320 -1.39 -2.86 -0.45
CA ILE A 320 -2.26 -3.00 0.72
C ILE A 320 -3.42 -2.02 0.59
N PRO A 321 -4.70 -2.46 0.59
CA PRO A 321 -5.85 -1.55 0.59
C PRO A 321 -5.84 -0.60 1.81
N PRO A 322 -6.63 0.49 1.77
CA PRO A 322 -6.78 1.40 2.91
C PRO A 322 -7.43 0.70 4.10
N GLY A 323 -6.85 0.89 5.29
CA GLY A 323 -7.31 0.23 6.52
C GLY A 323 -7.28 -1.29 6.43
N ALA A 324 -6.26 -1.86 5.78
CA ALA A 324 -6.08 -3.30 5.62
C ALA A 324 -4.64 -3.72 5.96
N ALA A 325 -4.32 -5.00 5.78
CA ALA A 325 -3.02 -5.56 6.09
C ALA A 325 -2.57 -6.57 5.04
N ASP A 326 -1.27 -6.85 5.02
CA ASP A 326 -0.61 -7.94 4.29
C ASP A 326 0.21 -8.77 5.28
N THR A 327 0.35 -10.08 5.01
CA THR A 327 1.10 -11.01 5.86
C THR A 327 2.27 -11.60 5.07
N VAL A 328 3.49 -11.15 5.37
CA VAL A 328 4.70 -11.62 4.71
C VAL A 328 5.25 -12.85 5.43
N HIS A 329 5.50 -13.91 4.66
CA HIS A 329 5.98 -15.19 5.16
C HIS A 329 7.47 -15.35 4.88
N TYR A 330 8.30 -15.47 5.93
CA TYR A 330 9.72 -15.73 5.80
C TYR A 330 10.08 -17.11 6.37
N ARG A 331 10.91 -17.88 5.67
CA ARG A 331 11.43 -19.15 6.19
C ARG A 331 12.79 -18.93 6.85
N LEU A 332 12.84 -19.05 8.16
CA LEU A 332 14.07 -19.01 8.96
C LEU A 332 14.56 -20.43 9.22
N ARG A 333 15.77 -20.75 8.71
CA ARG A 333 16.49 -21.97 9.08
C ARG A 333 17.43 -21.64 10.23
N VAL A 334 17.18 -22.20 11.40
CA VAL A 334 17.97 -21.91 12.61
C VAL A 334 19.31 -22.65 12.52
N PRO A 335 20.47 -21.96 12.49
CA PRO A 335 21.76 -22.64 12.37
C PRO A 335 22.03 -23.58 13.55
N ALA A 336 22.70 -24.71 13.29
CA ALA A 336 23.02 -25.69 14.32
C ALA A 336 23.97 -25.13 15.41
N ASP A 337 24.75 -24.10 15.06
CA ASP A 337 25.78 -23.48 15.89
C ASP A 337 25.38 -22.09 16.41
N CYS A 338 24.13 -21.65 16.24
CA CYS A 338 23.69 -20.33 16.69
C CYS A 338 23.66 -20.18 18.22
N GLY A 339 23.65 -18.92 18.63
CA GLY A 339 23.49 -18.50 20.02
C GLY A 339 22.21 -18.97 20.69
N ASP A 340 21.97 -18.52 21.93
CA ASP A 340 20.80 -18.93 22.71
C ASP A 340 19.57 -18.05 22.45
N ARG A 341 19.75 -16.95 21.73
CA ARG A 341 18.68 -16.03 21.31
C ARG A 341 18.88 -15.58 19.87
N ILE A 342 17.76 -15.35 19.17
CA ILE A 342 17.72 -14.71 17.86
C ILE A 342 16.82 -13.50 17.94
N ARG A 343 17.36 -12.32 17.67
CA ARG A 343 16.62 -11.06 17.55
C ARG A 343 16.17 -10.90 16.10
N LEU A 344 14.87 -10.75 15.91
CA LEU A 344 14.24 -10.47 14.62
C LEU A 344 13.95 -8.97 14.53
N LYS A 345 14.27 -8.34 13.41
CA LYS A 345 13.94 -6.95 13.11
C LYS A 345 13.31 -6.85 11.73
N ALA A 346 12.06 -6.42 11.68
CA ALA A 346 11.36 -6.11 10.44
C ALA A 346 11.32 -4.60 10.20
N ARG A 347 11.47 -4.18 8.94
CA ARG A 347 11.34 -2.79 8.50
C ARG A 347 10.52 -2.70 7.23
N VAL A 348 9.67 -1.68 7.15
CA VAL A 348 9.06 -1.26 5.87
C VAL A 348 9.86 -0.09 5.35
N ASN A 349 10.60 -0.32 4.27
CA ASN A 349 11.52 0.65 3.69
C ASN A 349 10.89 1.30 2.46
N TYR A 350 11.17 2.59 2.26
CA TYR A 350 10.71 3.36 1.12
C TYR A 350 11.87 4.10 0.44
N ARG A 351 12.01 3.95 -0.87
CA ARG A 351 12.90 4.77 -1.71
C ARG A 351 12.15 5.27 -2.95
N LYS A 352 12.08 6.59 -3.12
CA LYS A 352 11.47 7.20 -4.30
C LYS A 352 12.34 6.97 -5.52
N PHE A 353 11.74 6.45 -6.58
CA PHE A 353 12.40 5.87 -7.74
C PHE A 353 13.20 4.61 -7.43
N SER A 354 13.04 3.58 -8.25
CA SER A 354 13.81 2.36 -8.10
C SER A 354 15.29 2.66 -8.37
N TRP A 355 16.17 1.89 -7.74
CA TRP A 355 17.61 2.08 -7.93
C TRP A 355 17.99 2.03 -9.42
N TRP A 356 17.45 1.03 -10.14
CA TRP A 356 17.71 0.85 -11.56
C TRP A 356 17.21 2.05 -12.38
N ASN A 357 15.98 2.53 -12.13
CA ASN A 357 15.44 3.67 -12.85
C ASN A 357 16.25 4.95 -12.62
N THR A 358 16.71 5.16 -11.39
CA THR A 358 17.57 6.29 -11.02
C THR A 358 18.88 6.25 -11.81
N HIS A 359 19.54 5.08 -11.88
CA HIS A 359 20.79 4.94 -12.62
C HIS A 359 20.60 5.12 -14.12
N TRP A 360 19.53 4.56 -14.68
CA TRP A 360 19.18 4.74 -16.08
C TRP A 360 18.87 6.20 -16.42
N ALA A 361 18.09 6.90 -15.58
CA ALA A 361 17.70 8.29 -15.84
C ALA A 361 18.87 9.27 -15.80
N PHE A 362 19.89 9.00 -14.97
CA PHE A 362 21.06 9.89 -14.83
C PHE A 362 22.22 9.52 -15.75
N ALA A 363 22.49 8.23 -15.96
CA ALA A 363 23.68 7.75 -16.65
C ALA A 363 23.42 6.61 -17.64
N GLY A 364 22.17 6.34 -17.99
CA GLY A 364 21.80 5.27 -18.91
C GLY A 364 22.31 5.53 -20.32
N VAL A 365 23.17 4.64 -20.81
CA VAL A 365 23.56 4.55 -22.22
C VAL A 365 23.40 3.11 -22.70
N ARG A 366 23.16 2.92 -24.01
CA ARG A 366 23.08 1.57 -24.60
C ARG A 366 24.42 0.87 -24.45
N ASP A 367 24.39 -0.42 -24.13
CA ASP A 367 25.60 -1.24 -24.03
C ASP A 367 26.25 -1.43 -25.41
N PRO A 368 27.45 -0.89 -25.66
CA PRO A 368 28.14 -1.06 -26.94
C PRO A 368 28.47 -2.53 -27.25
N ALA A 369 28.51 -3.40 -26.24
CA ALA A 369 28.70 -4.84 -26.42
C ALA A 369 27.47 -5.55 -27.00
N GLN A 370 26.30 -4.89 -27.02
CA GLN A 370 25.08 -5.38 -27.67
C GLN A 370 24.62 -4.37 -28.74
N PRO A 371 25.31 -4.29 -29.89
CA PRO A 371 24.98 -3.33 -30.94
C PRO A 371 23.67 -3.67 -31.67
N GLN A 372 23.20 -4.92 -31.56
CA GLN A 372 21.96 -5.39 -32.16
C GLN A 372 20.98 -5.81 -31.07
N PHE A 373 19.82 -5.17 -31.05
CA PHE A 373 18.71 -5.48 -30.15
C PHE A 373 17.39 -5.09 -30.84
N SER A 374 16.29 -5.67 -30.38
CA SER A 374 14.96 -5.29 -30.85
C SER A 374 14.42 -4.13 -30.02
N LEU A 375 13.91 -3.11 -30.70
CA LEU A 375 13.26 -1.95 -30.10
C LEU A 375 12.09 -1.52 -30.99
N THR A 376 10.90 -1.48 -30.41
CA THR A 376 9.64 -1.15 -31.07
C THR A 376 8.79 -0.27 -30.15
N ALA A 377 7.52 -0.06 -30.50
CA ALA A 377 6.57 0.60 -29.62
C ALA A 377 6.12 -0.28 -28.43
N ASP A 378 6.35 -1.60 -28.48
CA ASP A 378 5.82 -2.58 -27.54
C ASP A 378 6.87 -3.33 -26.72
N HIS A 379 8.17 -3.20 -27.04
CA HIS A 379 9.25 -3.77 -26.24
C HIS A 379 10.59 -3.05 -26.44
N ASP A 380 11.53 -3.30 -25.52
CA ASP A 380 12.92 -2.83 -25.61
C ASP A 380 13.90 -3.86 -25.01
N ASP A 381 14.50 -4.68 -25.89
CA ASP A 381 15.45 -5.74 -25.53
C ASP A 381 16.89 -5.22 -25.35
N GLY A 382 17.13 -3.94 -25.62
CA GLY A 382 18.48 -3.41 -25.58
C GLY A 382 19.00 -3.27 -24.15
N ARG A 383 20.21 -3.76 -23.91
CA ARG A 383 20.90 -3.64 -22.65
C ARG A 383 21.36 -2.21 -22.40
N TRP A 384 21.25 -1.79 -21.16
CA TRP A 384 21.68 -0.49 -20.67
C TRP A 384 22.85 -0.66 -19.70
N ILE A 385 23.83 0.24 -19.81
CA ILE A 385 24.89 0.44 -18.84
C ILE A 385 24.79 1.86 -18.28
N PHE A 386 25.38 2.09 -17.10
CA PHE A 386 25.24 3.35 -16.37
C PHE A 386 26.52 4.18 -16.39
N SER A 387 27.04 4.44 -17.59
CA SER A 387 28.31 5.14 -17.82
C SER A 387 28.15 6.48 -18.56
N GLY A 388 26.91 6.96 -18.71
CA GLY A 388 26.60 8.23 -19.36
C GLY A 388 27.11 9.45 -18.60
N ASP A 389 27.32 10.54 -19.34
CA ASP A 389 27.70 11.82 -18.76
C ASP A 389 26.55 12.42 -17.93
N THR A 390 26.83 12.76 -16.68
CA THR A 390 25.88 13.31 -15.71
C THR A 390 25.99 14.83 -15.57
N SER A 391 26.88 15.49 -16.31
CA SER A 391 27.13 16.94 -16.20
C SER A 391 25.90 17.81 -16.47
N ASN A 392 25.03 17.36 -17.38
CA ASN A 392 23.86 18.11 -17.87
C ASN A 392 22.51 17.65 -17.30
N VAL A 393 22.49 16.77 -16.30
CA VAL A 393 21.23 16.35 -15.66
C VAL A 393 20.55 17.54 -14.97
N SER A 394 19.21 17.57 -14.94
CA SER A 394 18.44 18.73 -14.43
C SER A 394 18.63 18.99 -12.93
N GLY A 395 18.93 17.96 -12.13
CA GLY A 395 19.16 18.09 -10.69
C GLY A 395 20.43 18.88 -10.36
N ARG A 396 20.56 19.36 -9.12
CA ARG A 396 21.79 20.02 -8.64
C ARG A 396 22.94 19.05 -8.45
N ILE A 397 22.62 17.79 -8.14
CA ILE A 397 23.61 16.69 -8.07
C ILE A 397 23.97 16.25 -9.50
N LYS A 398 25.21 16.51 -9.91
CA LYS A 398 25.77 16.15 -11.24
C LYS A 398 26.47 14.79 -11.20
N ALA A 399 25.74 13.81 -10.69
CA ALA A 399 26.15 12.42 -10.54
C ALA A 399 24.88 11.58 -10.40
N VAL A 400 24.99 10.24 -10.49
CA VAL A 400 23.87 9.37 -10.11
C VAL A 400 23.66 9.50 -8.59
N PRO A 401 22.49 9.99 -8.13
CA PRO A 401 22.28 10.23 -6.71
C PRO A 401 21.91 8.95 -5.97
N ASP A 402 22.47 8.76 -4.77
CA ASP A 402 22.00 7.77 -3.81
C ASP A 402 20.73 8.27 -3.13
N ILE A 403 19.58 8.07 -3.79
CA ILE A 403 18.29 8.53 -3.25
C ILE A 403 18.04 7.90 -1.86
N PRO A 404 17.70 8.70 -0.83
CA PRO A 404 17.58 8.21 0.53
C PRO A 404 16.47 7.16 0.69
N ILE A 405 16.82 6.10 1.42
CA ILE A 405 15.86 5.12 1.95
C ILE A 405 15.26 5.70 3.23
N THR A 406 13.95 5.60 3.37
CA THR A 406 13.20 6.02 4.54
C THR A 406 12.55 4.81 5.19
N ASP A 407 13.04 4.42 6.36
CA ASP A 407 12.39 3.45 7.24
C ASP A 407 11.05 4.06 7.70
N MET A 408 9.94 3.53 7.20
CA MET A 408 8.59 4.03 7.50
C MET A 408 8.08 3.48 8.84
N ALA A 409 8.35 2.21 9.10
CA ALA A 409 7.97 1.51 10.32
C ALA A 409 8.95 0.37 10.60
N SER A 410 9.13 0.04 11.88
CA SER A 410 9.95 -1.09 12.31
C SER A 410 9.32 -1.80 13.52
N ALA A 411 9.63 -3.09 13.65
CA ALA A 411 9.26 -3.90 14.80
C ALA A 411 10.34 -4.93 15.09
N GLU A 412 10.47 -5.31 16.36
CA GLU A 412 11.42 -6.31 16.81
C GLU A 412 10.74 -7.36 17.67
N ALA A 413 11.22 -8.60 17.56
CA ALA A 413 10.85 -9.71 18.43
C ALA A 413 12.10 -10.54 18.76
N THR A 414 12.05 -11.35 19.81
CA THR A 414 13.16 -12.23 20.17
C THR A 414 12.69 -13.66 20.34
N LEU A 415 13.37 -14.57 19.66
CA LEU A 415 13.20 -16.00 19.84
C LEU A 415 14.25 -16.53 20.83
N ARG A 416 13.84 -17.48 21.68
CA ARG A 416 14.76 -18.30 22.47
C ARG A 416 15.22 -19.48 21.62
N VAL A 417 16.46 -19.93 21.78
CA VAL A 417 17.02 -21.05 21.04
C VAL A 417 17.38 -22.18 22.00
N ALA A 418 16.72 -23.32 21.84
CA ALA A 418 17.00 -24.55 22.56
C ALA A 418 18.03 -25.42 21.83
N GLY A 419 18.57 -26.41 22.53
CA GLY A 419 19.42 -27.45 21.94
C GLY A 419 18.70 -28.24 20.83
N GLN A 420 19.48 -28.86 19.95
CA GLN A 420 18.92 -29.74 18.92
C GLN A 420 18.14 -30.90 19.58
N GLY A 421 16.94 -31.18 19.07
CA GLY A 421 16.06 -32.24 19.62
C GLY A 421 15.47 -31.96 21.01
N ALA A 422 15.74 -30.79 21.61
CA ALA A 422 15.18 -30.44 22.91
C ALA A 422 13.65 -30.31 22.85
N ALA A 423 12.98 -30.62 23.95
CA ALA A 423 11.58 -30.29 24.11
C ALA A 423 11.41 -28.77 24.09
N VAL A 424 10.53 -28.29 23.21
CA VAL A 424 10.16 -26.89 23.12
C VAL A 424 8.84 -26.74 23.89
N PRO A 425 8.66 -25.69 24.71
CA PRO A 425 7.40 -25.46 25.38
C PRO A 425 6.25 -25.44 24.36
N GLY A 426 5.09 -25.96 24.75
CA GLY A 426 3.85 -25.79 23.98
C GLY A 426 3.39 -24.33 24.08
N ASP A 427 4.11 -23.43 23.43
CA ASP A 427 3.84 -21.99 23.44
C ASP A 427 2.46 -21.76 22.82
N LYS A 428 1.46 -21.57 23.67
CA LYS A 428 0.10 -21.22 23.22
C LYS A 428 0.06 -19.77 22.75
N PRO A 429 -0.78 -19.45 21.76
CA PRO A 429 -1.02 -18.06 21.40
C PRO A 429 -1.60 -17.30 22.59
N VAL A 430 -1.24 -16.02 22.71
CA VAL A 430 -1.91 -15.09 23.63
C VAL A 430 -3.23 -14.69 22.99
N LEU A 431 -4.33 -14.94 23.72
CA LEU A 431 -5.70 -14.69 23.29
C LEU A 431 -6.43 -13.85 24.36
N ASP A 432 -6.08 -12.57 24.44
CA ASP A 432 -6.76 -11.59 25.29
C ASP A 432 -7.05 -10.29 24.51
N PRO A 433 -7.95 -9.43 24.99
CA PRO A 433 -8.36 -8.22 24.26
C PRO A 433 -7.20 -7.29 23.85
N SER A 434 -6.06 -7.29 24.56
CA SER A 434 -4.92 -6.41 24.26
C SER A 434 -4.21 -6.76 22.95
N VAL A 435 -4.39 -7.98 22.43
CA VAL A 435 -3.79 -8.44 21.18
C VAL A 435 -4.81 -8.70 20.06
N ARG A 436 -6.09 -8.39 20.30
CA ARG A 436 -7.19 -8.62 19.35
C ARG A 436 -6.91 -8.01 17.98
N GLU A 437 -6.47 -6.75 17.94
CA GLU A 437 -6.23 -6.02 16.70
C GLU A 437 -5.14 -6.72 15.85
N ARG A 438 -4.10 -7.27 16.49
CA ARG A 438 -2.99 -7.95 15.80
C ARG A 438 -3.45 -9.25 15.14
N TRP A 439 -4.28 -10.03 15.82
CA TRP A 439 -4.92 -11.21 15.22
C TRP A 439 -5.88 -10.85 14.09
N ASN A 440 -6.61 -9.74 14.22
CA ASN A 440 -7.47 -9.25 13.16
C ASN A 440 -6.63 -8.84 11.94
N ASP A 441 -5.55 -8.07 12.12
CA ASP A 441 -4.64 -7.65 11.05
C ASP A 441 -3.98 -8.86 10.35
N TYR A 442 -3.56 -9.87 11.10
CA TYR A 442 -3.08 -11.13 10.55
C TYR A 442 -4.14 -11.83 9.68
N GLY A 443 -5.38 -11.95 10.20
CA GLY A 443 -6.49 -12.53 9.45
C GLY A 443 -6.84 -11.75 8.18
N ILE A 444 -6.76 -10.41 8.23
CA ILE A 444 -6.98 -9.53 7.06
C ILE A 444 -5.93 -9.82 5.98
N GLY A 445 -4.66 -9.91 6.34
CA GLY A 445 -3.58 -10.21 5.40
C GLY A 445 -3.78 -11.56 4.72
N LEU A 446 -4.10 -12.60 5.50
CA LEU A 446 -4.38 -13.94 4.97
C LEU A 446 -5.60 -13.96 4.04
N LEU A 447 -6.67 -13.23 4.40
CA LEU A 447 -7.90 -13.16 3.59
C LEU A 447 -7.61 -12.56 2.20
N LEU A 448 -6.86 -11.46 2.17
CA LEU A 448 -6.50 -10.77 0.93
C LEU A 448 -5.48 -11.56 0.08
N GLN A 449 -4.74 -12.49 0.68
CA GLN A 449 -3.88 -13.45 -0.01
C GLN A 449 -4.60 -14.73 -0.45
N GLY A 450 -5.89 -14.87 -0.12
CA GLY A 450 -6.70 -16.02 -0.49
C GLY A 450 -6.50 -17.26 0.39
N ASP A 451 -5.78 -17.17 1.52
CA ASP A 451 -5.71 -18.24 2.53
C ASP A 451 -6.95 -18.16 3.44
N ILE A 452 -8.09 -18.52 2.87
CA ILE A 452 -9.41 -18.29 3.48
C ILE A 452 -9.54 -19.00 4.83
N LYS A 453 -9.04 -20.23 4.93
CA LYS A 453 -9.17 -21.04 6.15
C LYS A 453 -8.26 -20.56 7.27
N ALA A 454 -7.03 -20.12 6.95
CA ALA A 454 -6.20 -19.46 7.96
C ALA A 454 -6.80 -18.13 8.40
N ALA A 455 -7.38 -17.34 7.48
CA ALA A 455 -8.07 -16.10 7.79
C ALA A 455 -9.26 -16.34 8.73
N GLU A 456 -10.15 -17.29 8.42
CA GLU A 456 -11.29 -17.66 9.28
C GLU A 456 -10.81 -18.06 10.68
N ALA A 457 -9.77 -18.89 10.78
CA ALA A 457 -9.21 -19.32 12.06
C ALA A 457 -8.65 -18.14 12.88
N ALA A 458 -8.02 -17.16 12.24
CA ALA A 458 -7.56 -15.94 12.89
C ALA A 458 -8.74 -15.07 13.38
N PHE A 459 -9.79 -14.89 12.56
CA PHE A 459 -10.97 -14.13 12.95
C PHE A 459 -11.79 -14.82 14.05
N LEU A 460 -11.84 -16.15 14.09
CA LEU A 460 -12.47 -16.88 15.20
C LEU A 460 -11.74 -16.65 16.53
N LYS A 461 -10.42 -16.47 16.52
CA LYS A 461 -9.68 -16.03 17.72
C LYS A 461 -10.10 -14.62 18.14
N VAL A 462 -10.33 -13.72 17.18
CA VAL A 462 -10.86 -12.37 17.44
C VAL A 462 -12.20 -12.43 18.15
N THR A 463 -13.13 -13.27 17.68
CA THR A 463 -14.46 -13.41 18.32
C THR A 463 -14.41 -14.14 19.66
N GLN A 464 -13.42 -15.00 19.90
CA GLN A 464 -13.18 -15.59 21.22
C GLN A 464 -12.67 -14.56 22.23
N MET A 465 -11.75 -13.69 21.82
CA MET A 465 -11.20 -12.63 22.68
C MET A 465 -12.23 -11.56 23.01
N GLU A 466 -13.09 -11.22 22.05
CA GLU A 466 -14.12 -10.20 22.22
C GLU A 466 -15.44 -10.60 21.53
N PRO A 467 -16.29 -11.41 22.18
CA PRO A 467 -17.55 -11.88 21.58
C PRO A 467 -18.53 -10.76 21.22
N GLY A 468 -18.44 -9.61 21.92
CA GLY A 468 -19.24 -8.40 21.69
C GLY A 468 -18.70 -7.48 20.59
N TYR A 469 -17.64 -7.87 19.87
CA TYR A 469 -17.09 -7.11 18.75
C TYR A 469 -17.74 -7.55 17.44
N ALA A 470 -18.77 -6.83 16.99
CA ALA A 470 -19.54 -7.17 15.79
C ALA A 470 -18.68 -7.34 14.53
N ASP A 471 -17.68 -6.47 14.33
CA ASP A 471 -16.73 -6.53 13.21
C ASP A 471 -15.93 -7.85 13.15
N GLY A 472 -15.67 -8.49 14.29
CA GLY A 472 -14.99 -9.79 14.34
C GLY A 472 -15.83 -10.87 13.66
N TRP A 473 -17.14 -10.87 13.91
CA TRP A 473 -18.09 -11.78 13.28
C TRP A 473 -18.28 -11.46 11.79
N VAL A 474 -18.28 -10.17 11.41
CA VAL A 474 -18.29 -9.76 10.00
C VAL A 474 -17.06 -10.31 9.27
N ASN A 475 -15.86 -10.26 9.87
CA ASN A 475 -14.66 -10.78 9.24
C ASN A 475 -14.67 -12.31 9.09
N VAL A 476 -15.22 -13.05 10.05
CA VAL A 476 -15.50 -14.50 9.88
C VAL A 476 -16.44 -14.71 8.69
N ALA A 477 -17.50 -13.91 8.57
CA ALA A 477 -18.44 -14.00 7.45
C ALA A 477 -17.77 -13.76 6.10
N ARG A 478 -16.87 -12.78 6.01
CA ARG A 478 -16.15 -12.45 4.78
C ARG A 478 -15.30 -13.62 4.28
N ALA A 479 -14.61 -14.31 5.19
CA ALA A 479 -13.90 -15.54 4.84
C ALA A 479 -14.86 -16.60 4.27
N ARG A 480 -16.02 -16.80 4.90
CA ARG A 480 -17.04 -17.77 4.44
C ARG A 480 -17.68 -17.38 3.10
N ILE A 481 -17.92 -16.09 2.86
CA ILE A 481 -18.40 -15.57 1.58
C ILE A 481 -17.36 -15.86 0.48
N GLN A 482 -16.07 -15.61 0.75
CA GLN A 482 -14.99 -15.88 -0.20
C GLN A 482 -14.78 -17.38 -0.45
N GLU A 483 -15.09 -18.24 0.53
CA GLU A 483 -15.18 -19.70 0.35
C GLU A 483 -16.38 -20.13 -0.50
N GLY A 484 -17.40 -19.28 -0.63
CA GLY A 484 -18.68 -19.60 -1.26
C GLY A 484 -19.71 -20.22 -0.31
N ASN A 485 -19.41 -20.32 0.99
CA ASN A 485 -20.33 -20.85 2.00
C ASN A 485 -21.27 -19.75 2.54
N MET A 486 -22.23 -19.36 1.69
CA MET A 486 -23.15 -18.25 1.97
C MET A 486 -24.08 -18.52 3.16
N ALA A 487 -24.53 -19.76 3.35
CA ALA A 487 -25.38 -20.13 4.49
C ALA A 487 -24.64 -19.96 5.83
N ALA A 488 -23.40 -20.46 5.92
CA ALA A 488 -22.61 -20.28 7.13
C ALA A 488 -22.19 -18.82 7.36
N ALA A 489 -22.09 -18.01 6.29
CA ALA A 489 -21.85 -16.58 6.40
C ALA A 489 -23.08 -15.85 6.97
N GLU A 490 -24.28 -16.18 6.51
CA GLU A 490 -25.53 -15.63 7.03
C GLU A 490 -25.64 -15.83 8.56
N ASP A 491 -25.38 -17.05 9.04
CA ASP A 491 -25.44 -17.38 10.47
C ASP A 491 -24.58 -16.45 11.35
N VAL A 492 -23.34 -16.16 10.92
CA VAL A 492 -22.44 -15.28 11.68
C VAL A 492 -22.76 -13.80 11.47
N LEU A 493 -23.31 -13.41 10.31
CA LEU A 493 -23.78 -12.05 10.08
C LEU A 493 -24.99 -11.72 10.94
N ARG A 494 -25.91 -12.68 11.16
CA ARG A 494 -27.03 -12.49 12.10
C ARG A 494 -26.53 -12.34 13.54
N LYS A 495 -25.41 -12.96 13.93
CA LYS A 495 -24.74 -12.69 15.22
C LYS A 495 -24.18 -11.27 15.29
N ALA A 496 -23.48 -10.83 14.24
CA ALA A 496 -22.97 -9.46 14.17
C ALA A 496 -24.11 -8.43 14.28
N LEU A 497 -25.22 -8.69 13.59
CA LEU A 497 -26.41 -7.84 13.58
C LEU A 497 -27.09 -7.78 14.95
N ALA A 498 -27.12 -8.89 15.70
CA ALA A 498 -27.66 -8.92 17.06
C ALA A 498 -26.81 -8.10 18.05
N ILE A 499 -25.52 -7.96 17.80
CA ILE A 499 -24.59 -7.15 18.62
C ILE A 499 -24.72 -5.66 18.28
N ASP A 500 -24.68 -5.32 16.99
CA ASP A 500 -24.87 -3.95 16.51
C ASP A 500 -25.80 -3.91 15.28
N PRO A 501 -27.10 -3.62 15.50
CA PRO A 501 -28.09 -3.51 14.43
C PRO A 501 -27.89 -2.31 13.49
N ARG A 502 -26.94 -1.41 13.78
CA ARG A 502 -26.67 -0.22 12.96
C ARG A 502 -25.36 -0.34 12.19
N LEU A 503 -24.63 -1.45 12.35
CA LEU A 503 -23.36 -1.66 11.68
C LEU A 503 -23.60 -1.89 10.19
N ALA A 504 -23.48 -0.83 9.40
CA ALA A 504 -23.88 -0.83 7.99
C ALA A 504 -23.15 -1.87 7.12
N LYS A 505 -21.88 -2.18 7.40
CA LYS A 505 -21.16 -3.27 6.72
C LYS A 505 -21.78 -4.64 6.96
N THR A 506 -22.38 -4.89 8.12
CA THR A 506 -23.11 -6.14 8.41
C THR A 506 -24.30 -6.27 7.47
N HIS A 507 -25.07 -5.20 7.29
CA HIS A 507 -26.18 -5.17 6.33
C HIS A 507 -25.69 -5.40 4.90
N PHE A 508 -24.57 -4.79 4.50
CA PHE A 508 -23.99 -5.02 3.18
C PHE A 508 -23.69 -6.51 2.93
N PHE A 509 -22.88 -7.13 3.81
CA PHE A 509 -22.47 -8.52 3.63
C PHE A 509 -23.63 -9.51 3.80
N LEU A 510 -24.62 -9.20 4.66
CA LEU A 510 -25.83 -10.02 4.81
C LEU A 510 -26.69 -9.95 3.57
N GLY A 511 -26.87 -8.76 2.99
CA GLY A 511 -27.55 -8.59 1.72
C GLY A 511 -26.86 -9.35 0.58
N THR A 512 -25.52 -9.36 0.54
CA THR A 512 -24.76 -10.18 -0.43
C THR A 512 -25.03 -11.67 -0.24
N ALA A 513 -24.93 -12.19 1.00
CA ALA A 513 -25.16 -13.61 1.28
C ALA A 513 -26.60 -14.04 0.94
N LEU A 514 -27.61 -13.26 1.35
CA LEU A 514 -29.02 -13.52 1.09
C LEU A 514 -29.34 -13.51 -0.41
N LYS A 515 -28.76 -12.55 -1.17
CA LYS A 515 -28.90 -12.52 -2.63
C LYS A 515 -28.40 -13.81 -3.26
N SER A 516 -27.24 -14.32 -2.84
CA SER A 516 -26.68 -15.58 -3.36
C SER A 516 -27.50 -16.81 -2.96
N LEU A 517 -28.22 -16.75 -1.84
CA LEU A 517 -29.14 -17.80 -1.38
C LEU A 517 -30.55 -17.70 -1.99
N GLY A 518 -30.84 -16.64 -2.77
CA GLY A 518 -32.14 -16.41 -3.40
C GLY A 518 -33.16 -15.63 -2.55
N GLY A 519 -32.78 -15.16 -1.36
CA GLY A 519 -33.60 -14.32 -0.48
C GLY A 519 -33.61 -12.85 -0.92
N TYR A 520 -34.12 -12.56 -2.12
CA TYR A 520 -33.94 -11.25 -2.76
C TYR A 520 -34.61 -10.07 -2.03
N ASP A 521 -35.79 -10.28 -1.42
CA ASP A 521 -36.51 -9.20 -0.73
C ASP A 521 -35.76 -8.76 0.54
N GLU A 522 -35.38 -9.72 1.40
CA GLU A 522 -34.59 -9.43 2.60
C GLU A 522 -33.21 -8.87 2.23
N ALA A 523 -32.58 -9.40 1.17
CA ALA A 523 -31.32 -8.86 0.65
C ALA A 523 -31.45 -7.38 0.27
N LEU A 524 -32.51 -7.01 -0.44
CA LEU A 524 -32.77 -5.65 -0.87
C LEU A 524 -32.97 -4.70 0.32
N ASP A 525 -33.69 -5.14 1.36
CA ASP A 525 -33.90 -4.35 2.57
C ASP A 525 -32.58 -4.09 3.31
N HIS A 526 -31.74 -5.12 3.47
CA HIS A 526 -30.41 -4.93 4.06
C HIS A 526 -29.52 -4.02 3.19
N LEU A 527 -29.51 -4.17 1.87
CA LEU A 527 -28.72 -3.32 0.98
C LEU A 527 -29.17 -1.85 1.01
N ARG A 528 -30.47 -1.58 1.15
CA ARG A 528 -31.00 -0.22 1.35
C ARG A 528 -30.52 0.41 2.66
N LEU A 529 -30.49 -0.37 3.75
CA LEU A 529 -29.98 0.09 5.04
C LEU A 529 -28.48 0.41 4.97
N ALA A 530 -27.71 -0.43 4.28
CA ALA A 530 -26.29 -0.17 4.03
C ALA A 530 -26.09 1.12 3.20
N ALA A 531 -26.81 1.26 2.08
CA ALA A 531 -26.73 2.44 1.22
C ALA A 531 -27.15 3.74 1.94
N ALA A 532 -28.15 3.69 2.82
CA ALA A 532 -28.56 4.86 3.60
C ALA A 532 -27.47 5.35 4.58
N SER A 533 -26.51 4.48 4.94
CA SER A 533 -25.42 4.79 5.86
C SER A 533 -24.15 5.29 5.17
N TYR A 534 -24.06 5.11 3.84
CA TYR A 534 -22.92 5.46 3.01
C TYR A 534 -23.41 6.21 1.76
N PRO A 535 -23.58 7.54 1.84
CA PRO A 535 -24.14 8.36 0.77
C PRO A 535 -23.24 8.46 -0.47
#